data_AF-A0A4R4DWD7-F1
#
_entry.id   AF-A0A4R4DWD7-F1
#
_cell.length_a   1.000
_cell.length_b   1.000
_cell.length_c   1.000
_cell.angle_alpha   90.00
_cell.angle_beta   90.00
_cell.angle_gamma   90.00
#
_symmetry.space_group_name_H-M   'P 1'
#
loop_
_entity.id
_entity.type
_entity.pdbx_description
1 polymer ?
#
loop_
_entity_poly.entity_id
_entity_poly.type
_entity_poly.pdbx_seq_one_letter_code
_entity_poly.pdbx_strand_id
1 'polypeptide(L)'
;MMEDKIFKFGRIPANTLLTILFYTGILPIMYQAFVFGRKVYLNNFIQTQVKEGNWYIGKEINNLPLGVLQGVIVFIISIIIWKVICELILIVVRYFEIKNSEIS
;
A
#
# COMPACT_ATOMS: atom_id res chain seq x y z
N MET A 1 -9.48 -1.85 27.28
CA MET A 1 -10.95 -1.59 27.22
C MET A 1 -11.38 -0.97 25.87
N MET A 2 -10.83 -1.47 24.76
CA MET A 2 -11.26 -1.13 23.39
C MET A 2 -11.61 -2.40 22.58
N GLU A 3 -11.27 -3.59 23.09
CA GLU A 3 -11.46 -4.87 22.41
C GLU A 3 -12.93 -5.34 22.42
N ASP A 4 -13.70 -5.07 23.48
CA ASP A 4 -15.08 -5.59 23.62
C ASP A 4 -16.10 -4.96 22.66
N LYS A 5 -15.80 -3.81 22.06
CA LYS A 5 -16.65 -3.18 21.05
C LYS A 5 -16.34 -3.64 19.63
N ILE A 6 -15.13 -4.11 19.36
CA ILE A 6 -14.69 -4.54 18.03
C ILE A 6 -15.35 -5.86 17.63
N PHE A 7 -15.64 -6.73 18.61
CA PHE A 7 -16.23 -8.05 18.37
C PHE A 7 -17.77 -8.09 18.37
N LYS A 8 -18.46 -6.97 18.60
CA LYS A 8 -19.92 -6.90 18.39
C LYS A 8 -20.25 -6.70 16.91
N PHE A 9 -20.18 -7.81 16.16
CA PHE A 9 -20.67 -7.89 14.79
C PHE A 9 -22.14 -7.45 14.70
N GLY A 10 -22.47 -6.57 13.76
CA GLY A 10 -23.85 -6.14 13.45
C GLY A 10 -24.32 -4.80 14.02
N ARG A 11 -23.53 -4.08 14.83
CA ARG A 11 -23.86 -2.71 15.30
C ARG A 11 -22.87 -1.63 14.87
N ILE A 12 -21.82 -2.01 14.14
CA ILE A 12 -20.79 -1.08 13.67
C ILE A 12 -21.28 -0.48 12.35
N PRO A 13 -21.33 0.85 12.20
CA PRO A 13 -21.76 1.48 10.95
C PRO A 13 -20.77 1.15 9.83
N ALA A 14 -21.29 0.94 8.60
CA ALA A 14 -20.51 0.56 7.42
C ALA A 14 -19.29 1.48 7.17
N ASN A 15 -19.40 2.77 7.47
CA ASN A 15 -18.31 3.74 7.32
C ASN A 15 -17.13 3.46 8.29
N THR A 16 -17.41 3.03 9.52
CA THR A 16 -16.37 2.67 10.50
C THR A 16 -15.69 1.37 10.10
N LEU A 17 -16.45 0.39 9.62
CA LEU A 17 -15.89 -0.86 9.08
C LEU A 17 -14.94 -0.56 7.93
N LEU A 18 -15.33 0.33 7.01
CA LEU A 18 -14.49 0.71 5.89
C LEU A 18 -13.23 1.45 6.30
N THR A 19 -13.32 2.31 7.32
CA THR A 19 -12.16 3.02 7.85
C THR A 19 -11.12 2.03 8.39
N ILE A 20 -11.55 1.05 9.18
CA ILE A 20 -10.67 -0.01 9.69
C ILE A 20 -10.08 -0.81 8.53
N LEU A 21 -10.91 -1.22 7.57
CA LEU A 21 -10.47 -1.98 6.39
C LEU A 21 -9.41 -1.20 5.58
N PHE A 22 -9.63 0.09 5.36
CA PHE A 22 -8.69 0.96 4.66
C PHE A 22 -7.34 0.96 5.36
N TYR A 23 -7.30 1.25 6.67
CA TYR A 23 -6.06 1.28 7.44
C TYR A 23 -5.35 -0.09 7.51
N THR A 24 -6.09 -1.18 7.67
CA THR A 24 -5.50 -2.53 7.68
C THR A 24 -4.87 -2.88 6.33
N GLY A 25 -5.44 -2.43 5.21
CA GLY A 25 -4.92 -2.64 3.87
C GLY A 25 -3.66 -1.83 3.54
N ILE A 26 -3.36 -0.75 4.27
CA ILE A 26 -2.13 0.04 4.06
C ILE A 26 -0.88 -0.81 4.35
N LEU A 27 -0.91 -1.66 5.38
CA LEU A 27 0.23 -2.50 5.77
C LEU A 27 0.72 -3.43 4.64
N PRO A 28 -0.14 -4.28 4.03
CA PRO A 28 0.28 -5.14 2.93
C PRO A 28 0.67 -4.33 1.68
N ILE A 29 0.02 -3.19 1.41
CA ILE A 29 0.38 -2.30 0.29
C ILE A 29 1.78 -1.74 0.47
N MET A 30 2.09 -1.25 1.68
CA MET A 30 3.40 -0.73 2.03
C MET A 30 4.49 -1.81 1.88
N TYR A 31 4.22 -3.04 2.33
CA TYR A 31 5.14 -4.16 2.15
C TYR A 31 5.40 -4.48 0.68
N GLN A 32 4.35 -4.56 -0.14
CA GLN A 32 4.48 -4.82 -1.58
C GLN A 32 5.26 -3.70 -2.30
N ALA A 33 4.98 -2.45 -1.98
CA ALA A 33 5.69 -1.30 -2.53
C ALA A 33 7.19 -1.30 -2.16
N PHE A 34 7.51 -1.67 -0.92
CA PHE A 34 8.90 -1.83 -0.47
C PHE A 34 9.63 -2.95 -1.23
N VAL A 35 8.99 -4.12 -1.36
CA VAL A 35 9.55 -5.25 -2.13
C VAL A 35 9.78 -4.86 -3.59
N PHE A 36 8.84 -4.12 -4.19
CA PHE A 36 8.97 -3.61 -5.55
C PHE A 36 10.14 -2.62 -5.69
N GLY A 37 10.21 -1.62 -4.83
CA GLY A 37 11.32 -0.64 -4.83
C GLY A 37 12.68 -1.30 -4.65
N ARG A 38 12.77 -2.32 -3.79
CA ARG A 38 13.98 -3.13 -3.62
C ARG A 38 14.37 -3.89 -4.89
N LYS A 39 13.39 -4.46 -5.62
CA LYS A 39 13.66 -5.11 -6.92
C LYS A 39 14.21 -4.12 -7.95
N VAL A 40 13.63 -2.93 -8.02
CA VAL A 40 14.13 -1.86 -8.90
C VAL A 40 15.55 -1.47 -8.52
N TYR A 41 15.82 -1.27 -7.23
CA TYR A 41 17.16 -0.98 -6.72
C TYR A 41 18.19 -2.05 -7.10
N LEU A 42 17.85 -3.32 -6.97
CA LEU A 42 18.78 -4.42 -7.25
C LEU A 42 19.04 -4.63 -8.74
N ASN A 43 18.10 -4.27 -9.61
CA ASN A 43 18.18 -4.52 -11.05
C ASN A 43 18.61 -3.30 -11.87
N ASN A 44 18.76 -2.12 -11.27
CA ASN A 44 19.18 -0.91 -11.97
C ASN A 44 20.53 -0.43 -11.45
N PHE A 45 21.54 -0.50 -12.31
CA PHE A 45 22.90 -0.06 -12.03
C PHE A 45 23.19 1.27 -12.74
N ILE A 46 23.95 2.13 -12.10
CA ILE A 46 24.58 3.30 -12.71
C ILE A 46 26.09 3.07 -12.71
N GLN A 47 26.72 3.39 -13.85
CA GLN A 47 28.16 3.48 -13.97
C GLN A 47 28.62 4.77 -13.29
N THR A 48 29.43 4.65 -12.23
CA THR A 48 30.05 5.79 -11.56
C THR A 48 31.57 5.64 -11.57
N GLN A 49 32.29 6.76 -11.51
CA GLN A 49 33.73 6.71 -11.34
C GLN A 49 34.07 6.80 -9.86
N VAL A 50 34.82 5.82 -9.37
CA VAL A 50 35.32 5.79 -8.00
C VAL A 50 36.83 5.90 -8.04
N LYS A 51 37.39 6.68 -7.12
CA LYS A 51 38.83 6.83 -6.97
C LYS A 51 39.40 5.58 -6.31
N GLU A 52 40.31 4.89 -6.97
CA GLU A 52 41.04 3.75 -6.44
C GLU A 52 42.54 4.04 -6.55
N GLY A 53 43.14 4.45 -5.42
CA GLY A 53 44.49 4.99 -5.40
C GLY A 53 44.61 6.32 -6.18
N ASN A 54 45.47 6.35 -7.20
CA ASN A 54 45.68 7.52 -8.07
C ASN A 54 44.83 7.51 -9.35
N TRP A 55 44.02 6.48 -9.57
CA TRP A 55 43.25 6.30 -10.79
C TRP A 55 41.74 6.33 -10.50
N TYR A 56 40.96 6.73 -11.50
CA TYR A 56 39.50 6.59 -11.46
C TYR A 56 39.11 5.34 -12.24
N ILE A 57 38.36 4.44 -11.59
CA ILE A 57 37.80 3.26 -12.26
C ILE A 57 36.29 3.34 -12.29
N GLY A 58 35.71 2.87 -13.40
CA GLY A 58 34.27 2.70 -13.53
C GLY A 58 33.79 1.55 -12.64
N LYS A 59 32.85 1.83 -11.75
CA LYS A 59 32.17 0.85 -10.92
C LYS A 59 30.68 0.94 -11.13
N GLU A 60 30.03 -0.21 -11.21
CA GLU A 60 28.58 -0.28 -11.22
C GLU A 60 28.08 -0.19 -9.77
N ILE A 61 27.28 0.83 -9.50
CA ILE A 61 26.60 1.02 -8.23
C ILE A 61 25.10 0.96 -8.43
N ASN A 62 24.40 0.34 -7.49
CA ASN A 62 22.96 0.27 -7.54
C ASN A 62 22.33 1.67 -7.41
N ASN A 63 21.30 1.92 -8.22
CA ASN A 63 20.60 3.20 -8.24
C ASN A 63 19.56 3.28 -7.11
N LEU A 64 20.04 3.57 -5.90
CA LEU A 64 19.19 3.72 -4.71
C LEU A 64 18.08 4.78 -4.87
N PRO A 65 18.36 6.00 -5.39
CA PRO A 65 17.32 6.99 -5.61
C PRO A 65 16.19 6.49 -6.52
N LEU A 66 16.53 5.78 -7.60
CA LEU A 66 15.53 5.24 -8.53
C LEU A 66 14.67 4.16 -7.88
N GLY A 67 15.28 3.27 -7.08
CA GLY A 67 14.54 2.24 -6.34
C GLY A 67 13.55 2.82 -5.33
N VAL A 68 13.95 3.85 -4.58
CA VAL A 68 13.06 4.53 -3.63
C VAL A 68 11.93 5.26 -4.36
N LEU A 69 12.25 6.00 -5.42
CA LEU A 69 11.26 6.78 -6.17
C LEU A 69 10.20 5.90 -6.82
N GLN A 70 10.61 4.79 -7.44
CA GLN A 70 9.69 3.78 -7.97
C GLN A 70 8.84 3.12 -6.88
N GLY A 71 9.42 2.78 -5.73
CA GLY A 71 8.68 2.24 -4.60
C GLY A 71 7.59 3.20 -4.10
N VAL A 72 7.90 4.49 -3.98
CA VAL A 72 6.94 5.53 -3.57
C VAL A 72 5.82 5.69 -4.60
N ILE A 73 6.14 5.71 -5.90
CA ILE A 73 5.13 5.79 -6.96
C ILE A 73 4.15 4.61 -6.87
N VAL A 74 4.67 3.39 -6.75
CA VAL A 74 3.83 2.19 -6.63
C VAL A 74 2.97 2.25 -5.38
N PHE A 75 3.51 2.69 -4.25
CA PHE A 75 2.74 2.86 -3.01
C PHE A 75 1.55 3.81 -3.20
N ILE A 76 1.77 4.99 -3.78
CA ILE A 76 0.71 5.99 -4.01
C ILE A 76 -0.37 5.41 -4.93
N ILE A 77 0.01 4.79 -6.05
CA ILE A 77 -0.94 4.19 -7.00
C ILE A 77 -1.75 3.07 -6.32
N SER A 78 -1.09 2.19 -5.57
CA SER A 78 -1.76 1.11 -4.85
C SER A 78 -2.72 1.62 -3.78
N ILE A 79 -2.41 2.70 -3.07
CA ILE A 79 -3.33 3.34 -2.10
C ILE A 79 -4.57 3.89 -2.81
N ILE A 80 -4.40 4.53 -3.97
CA ILE A 80 -5.52 5.04 -4.77
C ILE A 80 -6.42 3.88 -5.22
N ILE A 81 -5.84 2.81 -5.76
CA ILE A 81 -6.58 1.62 -6.17
C ILE A 81 -7.31 0.99 -4.99
N TRP A 82 -6.63 0.84 -3.84
CA TRP A 82 -7.22 0.29 -2.64
C TRP A 82 -8.39 1.13 -2.12
N LYS A 83 -8.27 2.46 -2.18
CA LYS A 83 -9.37 3.36 -1.86
C LYS A 83 -10.59 3.11 -2.75
N VAL A 84 -10.39 2.94 -4.05
CA VAL A 84 -11.50 2.63 -4.99
C VAL A 84 -12.15 1.29 -4.63
N ILE A 85 -11.36 0.26 -4.32
CA ILE A 85 -11.88 -1.05 -3.89
C ILE A 85 -12.70 -0.89 -2.60
N CYS A 86 -12.22 -0.10 -1.65
CA CYS A 86 -12.93 0.19 -0.40
C CYS A 86 -14.30 0.85 -0.67
N GLU A 87 -14.35 1.88 -1.52
CA GLU A 87 -15.61 2.54 -1.88
C GLU A 87 -16.59 1.56 -2.55
N LEU A 88 -16.12 0.68 -3.44
CA LEU A 88 -16.95 -0.35 -4.06
C LEU A 88 -17.53 -1.32 -3.03
N ILE A 89 -16.75 -1.76 -2.05
CA ILE A 89 -17.23 -2.61 -0.95
C ILE A 89 -18.32 -1.90 -0.14
N LEU A 90 -18.15 -0.60 0.15
CA LEU A 90 -19.14 0.17 0.90
C LEU A 90 -20.48 0.27 0.15
N ILE A 91 -20.46 0.46 -1.17
CA ILE A 91 -21.67 0.46 -1.99
C ILE A 91 -22.40 -0.88 -1.87
N VAL A 92 -21.67 -1.99 -1.95
CA VAL A 92 -22.23 -3.34 -1.82
C VAL A 92 -22.83 -3.55 -0.43
N VAL A 93 -22.12 -3.18 0.63
CA VAL A 93 -22.60 -3.30 2.01
C VAL A 93 -23.88 -2.49 2.23
N ARG A 94 -23.91 -1.22 1.79
CA ARG A 94 -25.10 -0.37 1.90
C ARG A 94 -26.29 -0.91 1.12
N TYR A 95 -26.06 -1.47 -0.06
CA TYR A 95 -27.11 -2.10 -0.86
C TYR A 95 -27.79 -3.25 -0.09
N PHE A 96 -27.01 -4.11 0.55
CA PHE A 96 -27.55 -5.21 1.37
C PHE A 96 -28.22 -4.72 2.65
N GLU A 97 -27.72 -3.67 3.31
CA GLU A 97 -28.35 -3.06 4.48
C GLU A 97 -29.76 -2.56 4.14
N ILE A 98 -29.91 -1.80 3.04
CA ILE A 98 -31.21 -1.26 2.60
C ILE A 98 -32.17 -2.40 2.27
N LYS A 99 -31.72 -3.38 1.49
CA LYS A 99 -32.58 -4.50 1.08
C LYS A 99 -33.09 -5.33 2.26
N ASN A 100 -32.26 -5.55 3.27
CA ASN A 100 -32.71 -6.26 4.48
C ASN A 100 -33.72 -5.45 5.30
N SER A 101 -33.64 -4.11 5.29
CA SER A 101 -34.59 -3.26 6.01
C SER A 101 -35.98 -3.17 5.35
N GLU A 102 -36.11 -3.48 4.05
CA GLU A 102 -37.41 -3.55 3.36
C GLU A 102 -38.15 -4.89 3.58
N ILE A 103 -37.45 -5.93 4.05
CA ILE A 103 -37.99 -7.29 4.20
C ILE A 103 -38.35 -7.60 5.68
N SER A 104 -37.89 -6.79 6.64
CA SER A 104 -38.19 -6.90 8.08
C SER A 104 -39.37 -6.05 8.50
#